data_AF-A0A7K5SJS7-F1
#
_entry.id   AF-A0A7K5SJS7-F1
#
_cell.length_a   1.000
_cell.length_b   1.000
_cell.length_c   1.000
_cell.angle_alpha   90.00
_cell.angle_beta   90.00
_cell.angle_gamma   90.00
#
_symmetry.space_group_name_H-M   'P 1'
#
loop_
_entity.id
_entity.type
_entity.pdbx_description
1 polymer ?
#
loop_
_entity_poly.entity_id
_entity_poly.type
_entity_poly.pdbx_seq_one_letter_code
_entity_poly.pdbx_strand_id
1 'polypeptide(L)'
;VVLLLSLLGLADAGKLLVVPVDGSHWLSMREVLDMLHQKGHEVVVVAPEVSMHIKPSKNFVMKMYSVPYTQEELERDFQAFFHGSFEEGSFFERFFHILEGMKRITNFGVSSCEQLLQNKELIRYLEESKFDAVLTDPFVPCGAILAEHLSLPSMYFLRGIPCGLDFEATQCPKPPSYVPRVFTDLTDRMTFLQRVKNLLFDIPSIFLCNFAFEPYSKLASEFLQREVTVLDLLRKGSVWLLRVDFVLDYPRPLMPNIIPIGGVNCAHK
;
A
#
# COMPACT_ATOMS: atom_id res chain seq x y z
N VAL A 1 12.93 40.84 -2.31
CA VAL A 1 12.86 39.81 -3.38
C VAL A 1 14.10 38.90 -3.36
N VAL A 2 15.33 39.44 -3.39
CA VAL A 2 16.57 38.62 -3.31
C VAL A 2 16.69 37.81 -2.02
N LEU A 3 16.27 38.36 -0.87
CA LEU A 3 16.30 37.67 0.44
C LEU A 3 15.29 36.51 0.57
N LEU A 4 14.21 36.53 -0.22
CA LEU A 4 13.23 35.45 -0.31
C LEU A 4 13.73 34.31 -1.20
N LEU A 5 14.55 34.62 -2.22
CA LEU A 5 15.17 33.63 -3.10
C LEU A 5 16.28 32.84 -2.38
N SER A 6 17.00 33.46 -1.43
CA SER A 6 18.02 32.77 -0.61
C SER A 6 17.43 31.82 0.44
N LEU A 7 16.16 31.98 0.81
CA LEU A 7 15.45 31.08 1.72
C LEU A 7 14.79 29.89 0.99
N LEU A 8 14.61 29.96 -0.33
CA LEU A 8 14.10 28.84 -1.13
C LEU A 8 15.09 27.66 -1.21
N GLY A 9 16.37 27.88 -0.89
CA GLY A 9 17.40 26.85 -0.82
C GLY A 9 17.52 26.14 0.54
N LEU A 10 16.70 26.52 1.53
CA LEU A 10 16.65 25.92 2.86
C LEU A 10 15.31 25.18 3.07
N ALA A 11 14.90 24.37 2.08
CA ALA A 11 13.90 23.35 2.36
C ALA A 11 14.57 22.31 3.26
N ASP A 12 14.25 22.35 4.55
CA ASP A 12 14.77 21.37 5.50
C ASP A 12 14.26 19.98 5.09
N ALA A 13 15.16 19.02 5.01
CA ALA A 13 14.83 17.69 4.55
C ALA A 13 14.22 16.90 5.70
N GLY A 14 12.94 16.55 5.58
CA GLY A 14 12.22 15.81 6.61
C GLY A 14 12.73 14.38 6.83
N LYS A 15 12.49 13.87 8.03
CA LYS A 15 12.76 12.50 8.47
C LYS A 15 11.52 11.62 8.28
N LEU A 16 11.65 10.58 7.46
CA LEU A 16 10.54 9.72 7.04
C LEU A 16 10.65 8.33 7.66
N LEU A 17 9.56 7.88 8.27
CA LEU A 17 9.34 6.48 8.60
C LEU A 17 8.75 5.78 7.38
N VAL A 18 9.37 4.70 6.93
CA VAL A 18 8.89 3.92 5.79
C VAL A 18 8.46 2.53 6.26
N VAL A 19 7.22 2.18 5.96
CA VAL A 19 6.66 0.84 6.22
C VAL A 19 6.25 0.25 4.85
N PRO A 20 7.14 -0.52 4.21
CA PRO A 20 6.93 -0.99 2.85
C PRO A 20 6.03 -2.24 2.80
N VAL A 21 5.55 -2.53 1.60
CA VAL A 21 5.05 -3.85 1.22
C VAL A 21 6.11 -4.51 0.34
N ASP A 22 6.40 -5.78 0.61
CA ASP A 22 7.40 -6.57 -0.12
C ASP A 22 6.95 -6.94 -1.54
N GLY A 23 7.76 -7.69 -2.28
CA GLY A 23 7.46 -8.08 -3.65
C GLY A 23 7.58 -6.90 -4.62
N SER A 24 6.70 -6.83 -5.62
CA SER A 24 6.74 -5.80 -6.65
C SER A 24 6.45 -4.38 -6.13
N HIS A 25 5.85 -4.25 -4.94
CA HIS A 25 5.56 -2.97 -4.31
C HIS A 25 6.85 -2.29 -3.83
N TRP A 26 7.73 -3.06 -3.19
CA TRP A 26 9.04 -2.60 -2.72
C TRP A 26 9.95 -2.12 -3.85
N LEU A 27 9.97 -2.84 -4.99
CA LEU A 27 10.86 -2.50 -6.11
C LEU A 27 10.66 -1.05 -6.60
N SER A 28 9.40 -0.61 -6.70
CA SER A 28 9.07 0.77 -7.08
C SER A 28 9.36 1.76 -5.96
N MET A 29 9.04 1.38 -4.71
CA MET A 29 9.22 2.27 -3.56
C MET A 29 10.70 2.57 -3.31
N ARG A 30 11.57 1.56 -3.44
CA ARG A 30 13.02 1.68 -3.23
C ARG A 30 13.63 2.81 -4.05
N GLU A 31 13.29 2.90 -5.33
CA GLU A 31 13.80 3.96 -6.21
C GLU A 31 13.39 5.36 -5.73
N VAL A 32 12.17 5.49 -5.18
CA VAL A 32 11.71 6.72 -4.54
C VAL A 32 12.48 7.03 -3.26
N LEU A 33 12.77 6.03 -2.43
CA LEU A 33 13.56 6.21 -1.21
C LEU A 33 14.97 6.67 -1.52
N ASP A 34 15.61 6.10 -2.54
CA ASP A 34 16.96 6.49 -2.97
C ASP A 34 16.98 7.95 -3.45
N MET A 35 15.96 8.39 -4.20
CA MET A 35 15.82 9.80 -4.59
C MET A 35 15.56 10.72 -3.40
N LEU A 36 14.73 10.31 -2.43
CA LEU A 36 14.48 11.09 -1.21
C LEU A 36 15.76 11.26 -0.41
N HIS A 37 16.54 10.19 -0.24
CA HIS A 37 17.83 10.24 0.41
C HIS A 37 18.81 11.19 -0.29
N GLN A 38 18.90 11.12 -1.63
CA GLN A 38 19.74 12.06 -2.42
C GLN A 38 19.32 13.52 -2.27
N LYS A 39 18.03 13.77 -1.98
CA LYS A 39 17.49 15.10 -1.68
C LYS A 39 17.68 15.52 -0.21
N GLY A 40 18.38 14.72 0.59
CA GLY A 40 18.74 15.01 1.97
C GLY A 40 17.80 14.46 3.02
N HIS A 41 16.71 13.77 2.64
CA HIS A 41 15.77 13.22 3.62
C HIS A 41 16.41 12.10 4.43
N GLU A 42 16.20 12.12 5.75
CA GLU A 42 16.54 10.98 6.61
C GLU A 42 15.45 9.92 6.46
N VAL A 43 15.83 8.73 5.99
CA VAL A 43 14.88 7.64 5.73
C VAL A 43 15.18 6.47 6.67
N VAL A 44 14.16 6.05 7.42
CA VAL A 44 14.20 4.84 8.25
C VAL A 44 13.14 3.87 7.76
N VAL A 45 13.59 2.73 7.23
CA VAL A 45 12.72 1.65 6.76
C VAL A 45 12.54 0.62 7.88
N VAL A 46 11.31 0.25 8.17
CA VAL A 46 10.98 -0.84 9.09
C VAL A 46 10.43 -2.02 8.29
N ALA A 47 11.06 -3.18 8.38
CA ALA A 47 10.71 -4.34 7.56
C ALA A 47 10.93 -5.67 8.31
N PRO A 48 10.24 -6.76 7.93
CA PRO A 48 10.51 -8.07 8.50
C PRO A 48 11.90 -8.58 8.07
N GLU A 49 12.55 -9.37 8.93
CA GLU A 49 13.85 -9.99 8.62
C GLU A 49 13.76 -11.02 7.47
N VAL A 50 12.59 -11.67 7.34
CA VAL A 50 12.26 -12.57 6.23
C VAL A 50 11.46 -11.80 5.19
N SER A 51 12.02 -11.68 3.98
CA SER A 51 11.45 -10.91 2.88
C SER A 51 12.01 -11.35 1.52
N MET A 52 11.18 -11.26 0.49
CA MET A 52 11.49 -11.57 -0.90
C MET A 52 12.53 -10.61 -1.49
N HIS A 53 12.28 -9.30 -1.41
CA HIS A 53 13.09 -8.30 -2.13
C HIS A 53 13.63 -7.19 -1.24
N ILE A 54 13.14 -7.05 -0.01
CA ILE A 54 13.66 -6.07 0.94
C ILE A 54 15.01 -6.56 1.47
N LYS A 55 16.07 -5.77 1.28
CA LYS A 55 17.42 -6.07 1.73
C LYS A 55 18.08 -4.81 2.30
N PRO A 56 19.03 -4.95 3.24
CA PRO A 56 19.75 -3.81 3.79
C PRO A 56 20.40 -2.95 2.69
N SER A 57 20.31 -1.64 2.85
CA SER A 57 20.89 -0.64 1.96
C SER A 57 21.83 0.28 2.74
N LYS A 58 22.79 0.89 2.04
CA LYS A 58 23.63 1.96 2.60
C LYS A 58 22.96 3.34 2.51
N ASN A 59 21.91 3.47 1.69
CA ASN A 59 21.24 4.75 1.42
C ASN A 59 20.20 5.11 2.48
N PHE A 60 19.77 4.18 3.31
CA PHE A 60 18.78 4.43 4.36
C PHE A 60 19.00 3.49 5.54
N VAL A 61 18.54 3.92 6.71
CA VAL A 61 18.59 3.09 7.92
C VAL A 61 17.48 2.04 7.79
N MET A 62 17.82 0.78 8.09
CA MET A 62 16.83 -0.30 8.13
C MET A 62 16.73 -0.88 9.54
N LYS A 63 15.51 -0.96 10.06
CA LYS A 63 15.16 -1.63 11.32
C LYS A 63 14.38 -2.90 10.98
N MET A 64 15.02 -4.04 11.23
CA MET A 64 14.41 -5.34 10.98
C MET A 64 13.78 -5.91 12.26
N TYR A 65 12.67 -6.63 12.11
CA TYR A 65 12.00 -7.34 13.20
C TYR A 65 11.74 -8.80 12.82
N SER A 66 11.74 -9.67 13.83
CA SER A 66 11.53 -11.10 13.63
C SER A 66 10.08 -11.44 13.31
N VAL A 67 9.90 -12.51 12.55
CA VAL A 67 8.59 -12.99 12.09
C VAL A 67 8.45 -14.50 12.27
N PRO A 68 7.23 -15.02 12.50
CA PRO A 68 7.03 -16.43 12.83
C PRO A 68 6.87 -17.29 11.57
N TYR A 69 7.63 -17.00 10.52
CA TYR A 69 7.60 -17.76 9.26
C TYR A 69 8.97 -17.78 8.60
N THR A 70 9.24 -18.83 7.81
CA THR A 70 10.51 -18.96 7.08
C THR A 70 10.43 -18.37 5.68
N GLN A 71 11.60 -18.20 5.05
CA GLN A 71 11.69 -17.75 3.66
C GLN A 71 10.98 -18.73 2.71
N GLU A 72 11.12 -20.04 2.94
CA GLU A 72 10.50 -21.08 2.13
C GLU A 72 8.98 -21.05 2.23
N GLU A 73 8.43 -20.75 3.40
CA GLU A 73 6.98 -20.61 3.59
C GLU A 73 6.44 -19.40 2.85
N LEU A 74 7.10 -18.26 2.98
CA LEU A 74 6.76 -17.02 2.28
C LEU A 74 6.78 -17.23 0.76
N GLU A 75 7.84 -17.83 0.23
CA GLU A 75 7.99 -18.09 -1.21
C GLU A 75 6.94 -19.07 -1.72
N ARG A 76 6.69 -20.17 -1.01
CA ARG A 76 5.67 -21.16 -1.39
C ARG A 76 4.28 -20.54 -1.47
N ASP A 77 3.87 -19.78 -0.46
CA ASP A 77 2.52 -19.21 -0.42
C ASP A 77 2.36 -18.02 -1.38
N PHE A 78 3.43 -17.25 -1.62
CA PHE A 78 3.44 -16.25 -2.69
C PHE A 78 3.31 -16.90 -4.07
N GLN A 79 4.05 -17.99 -4.34
CA GLN A 79 3.94 -18.72 -5.60
C GLN A 79 2.55 -19.32 -5.80
N ALA A 80 1.95 -19.88 -4.74
CA ALA A 80 0.58 -20.39 -4.79
C ALA A 80 -0.44 -19.27 -5.10
N PHE A 81 -0.29 -18.11 -4.47
CA PHE A 81 -1.13 -16.93 -4.77
C PHE A 81 -0.98 -16.49 -6.23
N PHE A 82 0.25 -16.42 -6.74
CA PHE A 82 0.52 -16.04 -8.11
C PHE A 82 -0.11 -17.02 -9.10
N HIS A 83 0.15 -18.32 -8.95
CA HIS A 83 -0.40 -19.35 -9.85
C HIS A 83 -1.94 -19.34 -9.82
N GLY A 84 -2.55 -19.37 -8.64
CA GLY A 84 -4.02 -19.36 -8.51
C GLY A 84 -4.69 -18.08 -9.04
N SER A 85 -3.97 -16.95 -9.10
CA SER A 85 -4.50 -15.69 -9.65
C SER A 85 -4.58 -15.69 -11.17
N PHE A 86 -3.78 -16.51 -11.86
CA PHE A 86 -3.71 -16.59 -13.32
C PHE A 86 -4.22 -17.92 -13.88
N GLU A 87 -4.61 -18.86 -13.02
CA GLU A 87 -5.21 -20.13 -13.44
C GLU A 87 -6.55 -19.91 -14.17
N GLU A 88 -6.69 -20.59 -15.31
CA GLU A 88 -7.94 -20.63 -16.05
C GLU A 88 -8.94 -21.56 -15.35
N GLY A 89 -10.23 -21.22 -15.41
CA GLY A 89 -11.28 -22.00 -14.77
C GLY A 89 -12.63 -21.32 -14.86
N SER A 90 -13.65 -21.99 -14.34
CA SER A 90 -14.97 -21.39 -14.16
C SER A 90 -14.91 -20.19 -13.21
N PHE A 91 -15.95 -19.33 -13.25
CA PHE A 91 -16.03 -18.17 -12.36
C PHE A 91 -15.89 -18.56 -10.87
N PHE A 92 -16.55 -19.65 -10.45
CA PHE A 92 -16.53 -20.09 -9.05
C PHE A 92 -15.16 -20.62 -8.64
N GLU A 93 -14.51 -21.44 -9.48
CA GLU A 93 -13.16 -21.94 -9.21
C GLU A 93 -12.20 -20.76 -9.03
N ARG A 94 -12.19 -19.83 -9.99
CA ARG A 94 -11.36 -18.61 -9.92
C ARG A 94 -11.64 -17.78 -8.67
N PHE A 95 -12.91 -17.61 -8.31
CA PHE A 95 -13.30 -16.87 -7.12
C PHE A 95 -12.76 -17.54 -5.83
N PHE A 96 -12.87 -18.87 -5.72
CA PHE A 96 -12.35 -19.60 -4.56
C PHE A 96 -10.81 -19.61 -4.50
N HIS A 97 -10.12 -19.77 -5.63
CA HIS A 97 -8.65 -19.66 -5.69
C HIS A 97 -8.16 -18.27 -5.26
N ILE A 98 -8.81 -17.21 -5.74
CA ILE A 98 -8.52 -15.83 -5.33
C ILE A 98 -8.77 -15.66 -3.83
N LEU A 99 -9.89 -16.16 -3.30
CA LEU A 99 -10.20 -16.10 -1.88
C LEU A 99 -9.15 -16.79 -1.01
N GLU A 100 -8.75 -18.01 -1.38
CA GLU A 100 -7.75 -18.77 -0.64
C GLU A 100 -6.38 -18.08 -0.68
N GLY A 101 -5.98 -17.62 -1.87
CA GLY A 101 -4.73 -16.87 -2.05
C GLY A 101 -4.73 -15.57 -1.23
N MET A 102 -5.82 -14.79 -1.30
CA MET A 102 -5.99 -13.57 -0.49
C MET A 102 -5.92 -13.87 1.00
N LYS A 103 -6.53 -14.98 1.46
CA LYS A 103 -6.46 -15.40 2.87
C LYS A 103 -5.02 -15.65 3.31
N ARG A 104 -4.24 -16.39 2.51
CA ARG A 104 -2.83 -16.69 2.82
C ARG A 104 -1.99 -15.42 2.91
N ILE A 105 -2.05 -14.56 1.89
CA ILE A 105 -1.31 -13.29 1.87
C ILE A 105 -1.73 -12.37 3.03
N THR A 106 -3.03 -12.29 3.31
CA THR A 106 -3.56 -11.52 4.45
C THR A 106 -2.99 -12.05 5.76
N ASN A 107 -2.98 -13.37 5.98
CA ASN A 107 -2.44 -13.97 7.21
C ASN A 107 -0.96 -13.64 7.41
N PHE A 108 -0.13 -13.71 6.36
CA PHE A 108 1.28 -13.31 6.46
C PHE A 108 1.43 -11.84 6.83
N GLY A 109 0.70 -10.95 6.15
CA GLY A 109 0.78 -9.52 6.41
C GLY A 109 0.27 -9.14 7.80
N VAL A 110 -0.81 -9.77 8.29
CA VAL A 110 -1.33 -9.58 9.65
C VAL A 110 -0.32 -10.09 10.68
N SER A 111 0.20 -11.30 10.50
CA SER A 111 1.18 -11.90 11.41
C SER A 111 2.46 -11.06 11.50
N SER A 112 2.96 -10.59 10.35
CA SER A 112 4.11 -9.69 10.30
C SER A 112 3.83 -8.36 11.00
N CYS A 113 2.65 -7.76 10.73
CA CYS A 113 2.27 -6.52 11.37
C CYS A 113 2.12 -6.67 12.89
N GLU A 114 1.54 -7.78 13.35
CA GLU A 114 1.43 -8.09 14.76
C GLU A 114 2.80 -8.14 15.44
N GLN A 115 3.79 -8.82 14.84
CA GLN A 115 5.15 -8.85 15.39
C GLN A 115 5.80 -7.47 15.46
N LEU A 116 5.58 -6.62 14.46
CA LEU A 116 6.04 -5.23 14.48
C LEU A 116 5.40 -4.45 15.64
N LEU A 117 4.07 -4.51 15.76
CA LEU A 117 3.31 -3.76 16.77
C LEU A 117 3.60 -4.26 18.20
N GLN A 118 3.88 -5.56 18.38
CA GLN A 118 4.24 -6.15 19.68
C GLN A 118 5.70 -5.94 20.06
N ASN A 119 6.57 -5.53 19.12
CA ASN A 119 7.98 -5.26 19.40
C ASN A 119 8.15 -3.93 20.15
N LYS A 120 8.09 -4.01 21.49
CA LYS A 120 8.18 -2.84 22.39
C LYS A 120 9.44 -2.02 22.22
N GLU A 121 10.57 -2.66 21.93
CA GLU A 121 11.84 -1.95 21.73
C GLU A 121 11.78 -1.11 20.45
N LEU A 122 11.28 -1.70 19.37
CA LEU A 122 11.15 -1.01 18.10
C LEU A 122 10.10 0.10 18.16
N ILE A 123 8.92 -0.17 18.75
CA ILE A 123 7.89 0.86 18.95
C ILE A 123 8.44 2.05 19.74
N ARG A 124 9.14 1.80 20.85
CA ARG A 124 9.77 2.86 21.63
C ARG A 124 10.80 3.64 20.82
N TYR A 125 11.64 2.96 20.03
CA TYR A 125 12.56 3.63 19.11
C TYR A 125 11.82 4.53 18.11
N LEU A 126 10.68 4.09 17.57
CA LEU A 126 9.90 4.88 16.62
C LEU A 126 9.28 6.13 17.27
N GLU A 127 8.77 6.00 18.49
CA GLU A 127 8.23 7.12 19.30
C GLU A 127 9.31 8.16 19.62
N GLU A 128 10.51 7.71 20.00
CA GLU A 128 11.65 8.57 20.37
C GLU A 128 12.33 9.24 19.15
N SER A 129 12.16 8.66 17.95
CA SER A 129 12.88 9.07 16.73
C SER A 129 12.38 10.35 16.06
N LYS A 130 11.22 10.88 16.45
CA LYS A 130 10.63 12.15 15.95
C LYS A 130 10.59 12.24 14.42
N PHE A 131 9.82 11.37 13.79
CA PHE A 131 9.56 11.42 12.35
C PHE A 131 8.63 12.58 11.99
N ASP A 132 8.73 13.07 10.75
CA ASP A 132 7.84 14.11 10.21
C ASP A 132 6.62 13.52 9.50
N ALA A 133 6.76 12.33 8.90
CA ALA A 133 5.68 11.64 8.18
C ALA A 133 5.96 10.14 8.04
N VAL A 134 4.89 9.38 7.75
CA VAL A 134 4.97 7.96 7.39
C VAL A 134 4.73 7.78 5.90
N LEU A 135 5.65 7.16 5.18
CA LEU A 135 5.47 6.68 3.81
C LEU A 135 5.19 5.18 3.84
N THR A 136 4.01 4.76 3.38
CA THR A 136 3.60 3.35 3.46
C THR A 136 2.77 2.94 2.26
N ASP A 137 2.82 1.66 1.90
CA ASP A 137 1.85 1.11 0.94
C ASP A 137 0.62 0.56 1.70
N PRO A 138 -0.58 1.15 1.52
CA PRO A 138 -1.77 0.77 2.26
C PRO A 138 -2.36 -0.60 1.86
N PHE A 139 -1.77 -1.31 0.89
CA PHE A 139 -2.15 -2.69 0.59
C PHE A 139 -1.99 -3.61 1.81
N VAL A 140 -0.95 -3.36 2.63
CA VAL A 140 -0.83 -3.89 3.99
C VAL A 140 -0.88 -2.69 4.95
N PRO A 141 -1.99 -2.48 5.69
CA PRO A 141 -2.24 -1.22 6.39
C PRO A 141 -1.43 -1.04 7.69
N CYS A 142 -0.36 -1.81 7.91
CA CYS A 142 0.45 -1.73 9.13
C CYS A 142 1.07 -0.34 9.33
N GLY A 143 1.55 0.28 8.25
CA GLY A 143 2.07 1.65 8.33
C GLY A 143 0.99 2.70 8.61
N ALA A 144 -0.26 2.44 8.21
CA ALA A 144 -1.38 3.32 8.56
C ALA A 144 -1.73 3.22 10.06
N ILE A 145 -1.63 2.01 10.64
CA ILE A 145 -1.78 1.80 12.09
C ILE A 145 -0.67 2.53 12.86
N LEU A 146 0.59 2.39 12.42
CA LEU A 146 1.71 3.09 13.03
C LEU A 146 1.60 4.62 12.90
N ALA A 147 1.16 5.13 11.75
CA ALA A 147 0.93 6.56 11.55
C ALA A 147 -0.10 7.11 12.55
N GLU A 148 -1.18 6.36 12.80
CA GLU A 148 -2.18 6.73 13.79
C GLU A 148 -1.61 6.73 15.22
N HIS A 149 -0.88 5.68 15.59
CA HIS A 149 -0.25 5.56 16.91
C HIS A 149 0.75 6.68 17.18
N LEU A 150 1.60 6.98 16.20
CA LEU A 150 2.62 8.02 16.29
C LEU A 150 2.06 9.43 16.07
N SER A 151 0.77 9.56 15.73
CA SER A 151 0.11 10.83 15.37
C SER A 151 0.83 11.59 14.23
N LEU A 152 1.25 10.84 13.20
CA LEU A 152 2.00 11.36 12.05
C LEU A 152 1.12 11.44 10.79
N PRO A 153 1.36 12.42 9.91
CA PRO A 153 0.73 12.42 8.60
C PRO A 153 1.20 11.22 7.78
N SER A 154 0.26 10.54 7.12
CA SER A 154 0.54 9.40 6.26
C SER A 154 0.54 9.78 4.78
N MET A 155 1.53 9.28 4.06
CA MET A 155 1.66 9.33 2.61
C MET A 155 1.53 7.91 2.08
N TYR A 156 0.52 7.67 1.25
CA TYR A 156 0.24 6.35 0.71
C TYR A 156 0.85 6.18 -0.66
N PHE A 157 1.68 5.15 -0.83
CA PHE A 157 2.33 4.80 -2.09
C PHE A 157 1.74 3.49 -2.60
N LEU A 158 0.99 3.51 -3.70
CA LEU A 158 0.26 2.35 -4.21
C LEU A 158 -0.05 2.49 -5.69
N ARG A 159 -0.48 1.40 -6.34
CA ARG A 159 -1.15 1.49 -7.64
C ARG A 159 -2.67 1.65 -7.48
N GLY A 160 -3.24 0.94 -6.52
CA GLY A 160 -4.66 0.91 -6.18
C GLY A 160 -4.92 -0.29 -5.28
N ILE A 161 -6.10 -0.35 -4.67
CA ILE A 161 -6.53 -1.51 -3.87
C ILE A 161 -7.60 -2.24 -4.70
N PRO A 162 -7.49 -3.56 -4.97
CA PRO A 162 -8.39 -4.25 -5.91
C PRO A 162 -9.90 -4.10 -5.64
N CYS A 163 -10.30 -3.98 -4.36
CA CYS A 163 -11.70 -3.73 -3.98
C CYS A 163 -12.14 -2.25 -4.04
N GLY A 164 -11.21 -1.34 -4.33
CA GLY A 164 -11.46 0.09 -4.41
C GLY A 164 -11.55 0.80 -3.05
N LEU A 165 -10.96 0.22 -2.01
CA LEU A 165 -10.89 0.86 -0.68
C LEU A 165 -10.17 2.22 -0.73
N ASP A 166 -9.22 2.39 -1.65
CA ASP A 166 -8.56 3.66 -1.92
C ASP A 166 -9.53 4.74 -2.43
N PHE A 167 -10.49 4.36 -3.29
CA PHE A 167 -11.54 5.28 -3.73
C PHE A 167 -12.47 5.68 -2.57
N GLU A 168 -12.84 4.73 -1.72
CA GLU A 168 -13.70 5.00 -0.57
C GLU A 168 -13.01 5.88 0.48
N ALA A 169 -11.74 5.60 0.78
CA ALA A 169 -10.93 6.36 1.71
C ALA A 169 -10.71 7.81 1.23
N THR A 170 -10.48 8.01 -0.06
CA THR A 170 -10.30 9.33 -0.67
C THR A 170 -11.61 10.04 -1.03
N GLN A 171 -12.75 9.36 -0.90
CA GLN A 171 -14.05 9.80 -1.45
C GLN A 171 -14.00 10.12 -2.96
N CYS A 172 -13.08 9.48 -3.68
CA CYS A 172 -12.91 9.66 -5.11
C CYS A 172 -13.99 8.88 -5.88
N PRO A 173 -14.77 9.52 -6.78
CA PRO A 173 -15.77 8.81 -7.56
C PRO A 173 -15.15 7.75 -8.49
N LYS A 174 -15.76 6.56 -8.56
CA LYS A 174 -15.36 5.47 -9.48
C LYS A 174 -16.48 4.99 -10.43
N PRO A 175 -17.02 5.85 -11.33
CA PRO A 175 -18.24 5.54 -12.07
C PRO A 175 -18.09 4.33 -13.00
N PRO A 176 -18.93 3.28 -12.85
CA PRO A 176 -18.80 2.05 -13.64
C PRO A 176 -19.22 2.24 -15.11
N SER A 177 -19.77 3.39 -15.49
CA SER A 177 -20.18 3.70 -16.85
C SER A 177 -19.01 3.99 -17.81
N TYR A 178 -17.86 4.40 -17.30
CA TYR A 178 -16.66 4.71 -18.09
C TYR A 178 -15.33 4.34 -17.39
N VAL A 179 -15.32 4.03 -16.09
CA VAL A 179 -14.11 3.53 -15.41
C VAL A 179 -14.16 2.00 -15.42
N PRO A 180 -13.31 1.31 -16.22
CA PRO A 180 -13.30 -0.15 -16.26
C PRO A 180 -12.78 -0.73 -14.95
N ARG A 181 -13.40 -1.83 -14.49
CA ARG A 181 -12.92 -2.59 -13.33
C ARG A 181 -11.75 -3.49 -13.75
N VAL A 182 -10.77 -3.61 -12.85
CA VAL A 182 -9.60 -4.46 -13.05
C VAL A 182 -10.08 -5.89 -13.31
N PHE A 183 -9.40 -6.62 -14.20
CA PHE A 183 -9.73 -7.99 -14.62
C PHE A 183 -11.03 -8.18 -15.44
N THR A 184 -11.64 -7.10 -15.96
CA THR A 184 -12.81 -7.21 -16.85
C THR A 184 -12.49 -7.22 -18.34
N ASP A 185 -11.24 -6.92 -18.71
CA ASP A 185 -10.74 -6.63 -20.07
C ASP A 185 -11.51 -5.50 -20.79
N LEU A 186 -12.21 -4.67 -20.03
CA LEU A 186 -12.96 -3.53 -20.54
C LEU A 186 -12.07 -2.29 -20.64
N THR A 187 -12.49 -1.36 -21.50
CA THR A 187 -11.84 -0.07 -21.71
C THR A 187 -12.72 1.08 -21.20
N ASP A 188 -12.26 2.32 -21.32
CA ASP A 188 -13.10 3.51 -21.10
C ASP A 188 -14.25 3.64 -22.11
N ARG A 189 -14.18 2.91 -23.23
CA ARG A 189 -15.23 2.80 -24.24
C ARG A 189 -15.99 1.49 -24.08
N MET A 190 -17.16 1.59 -23.46
CA MET A 190 -18.06 0.46 -23.21
C MET A 190 -19.44 0.67 -23.85
N THR A 191 -19.96 -0.39 -24.48
CA THR A 191 -21.37 -0.53 -24.83
C THR A 191 -22.24 -0.65 -23.57
N PHE A 192 -23.57 -0.53 -23.72
CA PHE A 192 -24.49 -0.67 -22.59
C PHE A 192 -24.31 -1.99 -21.83
N LEU A 193 -24.25 -3.13 -22.53
CA LEU A 193 -24.06 -4.44 -21.90
C LEU A 193 -22.69 -4.58 -21.21
N GLN A 194 -21.65 -3.99 -21.79
CA GLN A 194 -20.33 -3.95 -21.14
C GLN A 194 -20.35 -3.12 -19.85
N ARG A 195 -21.10 -2.01 -19.81
CA ARG A 195 -21.27 -1.22 -18.57
C ARG A 195 -22.03 -2.01 -17.50
N VAL A 196 -23.06 -2.77 -17.90
CA VAL A 196 -23.77 -3.67 -16.99
C VAL A 196 -22.82 -4.75 -16.44
N LYS A 197 -22.02 -5.39 -17.31
CA LYS A 197 -20.97 -6.34 -16.90
C LYS A 197 -19.99 -5.69 -15.91
N ASN A 198 -19.53 -4.48 -16.21
CA ASN A 198 -18.57 -3.74 -15.39
C ASN A 198 -19.12 -3.44 -13.99
N LEU A 199 -20.40 -3.05 -13.89
CA LEU A 199 -21.09 -2.83 -12.62
C LEU A 199 -21.23 -4.13 -11.82
N LEU A 200 -21.66 -5.22 -12.46
CA LEU A 200 -21.85 -6.50 -11.78
C LEU A 200 -20.53 -7.08 -11.24
N PHE A 201 -19.42 -6.83 -11.93
CA PHE A 201 -18.09 -7.25 -11.49
C PHE A 201 -17.60 -6.52 -10.23
N ASP A 202 -18.08 -5.31 -9.96
CA ASP A 202 -17.71 -4.54 -8.76
C ASP A 202 -18.31 -5.14 -7.48
N ILE A 203 -19.44 -5.86 -7.56
CA ILE A 203 -20.18 -6.31 -6.38
C ILE A 203 -19.39 -7.32 -5.52
N PRO A 204 -18.81 -8.40 -6.07
CA PRO A 204 -18.04 -9.36 -5.26
C PRO A 204 -16.82 -8.74 -4.59
N SER A 205 -16.22 -7.72 -5.21
CA SER A 205 -15.01 -7.08 -4.68
C SER A 205 -15.21 -6.40 -3.32
N ILE A 206 -16.44 -5.96 -3.01
CA ILE A 206 -16.79 -5.38 -1.70
C ILE A 206 -16.64 -6.44 -0.60
N PHE A 207 -17.14 -7.65 -0.84
CA PHE A 207 -17.04 -8.77 0.11
C PHE A 207 -15.57 -9.19 0.31
N LEU A 208 -14.80 -9.25 -0.77
CA LEU A 208 -13.36 -9.56 -0.71
C LEU A 208 -12.58 -8.52 0.13
N CYS A 209 -12.99 -7.25 0.07
CA CYS A 209 -12.39 -6.17 0.84
C CYS A 209 -12.54 -6.39 2.35
N ASN A 210 -13.78 -6.61 2.80
CA ASN A 210 -14.06 -6.84 4.21
C ASN A 210 -13.28 -8.06 4.72
N PHE A 211 -13.26 -9.14 3.96
CA PHE A 211 -12.50 -10.34 4.30
C PHE A 211 -10.99 -10.07 4.45
N ALA A 212 -10.39 -9.29 3.56
CA ALA A 212 -8.96 -8.98 3.59
C ALA A 212 -8.57 -7.99 4.72
N PHE A 213 -9.43 -7.02 5.02
CA PHE A 213 -9.09 -5.90 5.92
C PHE A 213 -9.70 -5.99 7.33
N GLU A 214 -10.68 -6.88 7.56
CA GLU A 214 -11.23 -7.12 8.90
C GLU A 214 -10.16 -7.60 9.90
N PRO A 215 -9.25 -8.56 9.56
CA PRO A 215 -8.18 -8.95 10.48
C PRO A 215 -7.27 -7.79 10.91
N TYR A 216 -6.94 -6.88 9.97
CA TYR A 216 -6.17 -5.69 10.29
C TYR A 216 -6.95 -4.68 11.13
N SER A 217 -8.27 -4.57 10.93
CA SER A 217 -9.11 -3.68 11.75
C SER A 217 -9.16 -4.15 13.20
N LYS A 218 -9.22 -5.48 13.42
CA LYS A 218 -9.12 -6.09 14.76
C LYS A 218 -7.76 -5.81 15.39
N LEU A 219 -6.67 -6.11 14.67
CA LEU A 219 -5.31 -5.85 15.13
C LEU A 219 -5.08 -4.36 15.47
N ALA A 220 -5.57 -3.46 14.62
CA ALA A 220 -5.49 -2.01 14.84
C ALA A 220 -6.26 -1.58 16.08
N SER A 221 -7.48 -2.09 16.27
CA SER A 221 -8.32 -1.75 17.42
C SER A 221 -7.71 -2.24 18.74
N GLU A 222 -7.14 -3.44 18.74
CA GLU A 222 -6.42 -3.99 19.88
C GLU A 222 -5.16 -3.17 20.18
N PHE A 223 -4.35 -2.84 19.17
CA PHE A 223 -3.12 -2.07 19.40
C PHE A 223 -3.40 -0.64 19.86
N LEU A 224 -4.35 0.05 19.23
CA LEU A 224 -4.71 1.44 19.53
C LEU A 224 -5.66 1.58 20.72
N GLN A 225 -6.12 0.47 21.29
CA GLN A 225 -7.03 0.42 22.45
C GLN A 225 -8.35 1.19 22.24
N ARG A 226 -8.85 1.20 20.99
CA ARG A 226 -10.11 1.84 20.60
C ARG A 226 -10.65 1.22 19.31
N GLU A 227 -11.96 1.20 19.13
CA GLU A 227 -12.55 0.72 17.88
C GLU A 227 -12.11 1.59 16.68
N VAL A 228 -11.50 0.95 15.69
CA VAL A 228 -11.12 1.54 14.41
C VAL A 228 -11.26 0.53 13.28
N THR A 229 -11.64 1.02 12.11
CA THR A 229 -11.54 0.25 10.86
C THR A 229 -10.31 0.68 10.06
N VAL A 230 -9.81 -0.19 9.18
CA VAL A 230 -8.78 0.19 8.20
C VAL A 230 -9.24 1.40 7.38
N LEU A 231 -10.52 1.49 7.02
CA LEU A 231 -11.06 2.63 6.29
C LEU A 231 -10.92 3.94 7.08
N ASP A 232 -11.14 3.93 8.39
CA ASP A 232 -10.96 5.12 9.24
C ASP A 232 -9.49 5.58 9.28
N LEU A 233 -8.55 4.63 9.28
CA LEU A 233 -7.12 4.93 9.21
C LEU A 233 -6.76 5.54 7.84
N LEU A 234 -7.21 4.92 6.75
CA LEU A 234 -6.89 5.38 5.39
C LEU A 234 -7.51 6.73 5.05
N ARG A 235 -8.68 7.07 5.60
CA ARG A 235 -9.31 8.40 5.44
C ARG A 235 -8.43 9.56 5.94
N LYS A 236 -7.45 9.27 6.81
CA LYS A 236 -6.50 10.27 7.34
C LYS A 236 -5.27 10.46 6.43
N GLY A 237 -5.20 9.76 5.29
CA GLY A 237 -4.14 9.91 4.30
C GLY A 237 -3.97 11.34 3.81
N SER A 238 -2.81 11.94 4.09
CA SER A 238 -2.50 13.31 3.70
C SER A 238 -2.19 13.41 2.21
N VAL A 239 -1.44 12.45 1.66
CA VAL A 239 -1.07 12.40 0.24
C VAL A 239 -1.17 10.97 -0.28
N TRP A 240 -1.66 10.82 -1.51
CA TRP A 240 -1.79 9.54 -2.19
C TRP A 240 -0.93 9.54 -3.46
N LEU A 241 0.24 8.95 -3.38
CA LEU A 241 1.17 8.76 -4.49
C LEU A 241 0.76 7.53 -5.29
N LEU A 242 0.10 7.75 -6.43
CA LEU A 242 -0.42 6.67 -7.27
C LEU A 242 0.54 6.31 -8.40
N ARG A 243 0.96 5.05 -8.47
CA ARG A 243 1.78 4.48 -9.55
C ARG A 243 0.96 4.26 -10.84
N VAL A 244 0.39 5.35 -11.37
CA VAL A 244 -0.43 5.39 -12.58
C VAL A 244 0.08 6.48 -13.52
N ASP A 245 -0.12 6.29 -14.82
CA ASP A 245 0.30 7.20 -15.87
C ASP A 245 -0.86 7.49 -16.83
N PHE A 246 -1.07 8.76 -17.18
CA PHE A 246 -2.19 9.16 -18.04
C PHE A 246 -2.10 8.62 -19.47
N VAL A 247 -0.94 8.14 -19.91
CA VAL A 247 -0.74 7.49 -21.22
C VAL A 247 -1.18 6.03 -21.18
N LEU A 248 -1.02 5.36 -20.03
CA LEU A 248 -1.26 3.91 -19.90
C LEU A 248 -2.57 3.56 -19.18
N ASP A 249 -3.07 4.44 -18.33
CA ASP A 249 -4.28 4.21 -17.54
C ASP A 249 -5.49 4.97 -18.11
N TYR A 250 -6.68 4.37 -17.97
CA TYR A 250 -7.92 4.96 -18.46
C TYR A 250 -8.32 6.22 -17.66
N PRO A 251 -9.01 7.19 -18.30
CA PRO A 251 -9.49 8.38 -17.61
C PRO A 251 -10.39 8.04 -16.42
N ARG A 252 -10.05 8.59 -15.25
CA ARG A 252 -10.85 8.50 -14.03
C ARG A 252 -10.73 9.77 -13.19
N PRO A 253 -11.70 10.06 -12.32
CA PRO A 253 -11.59 11.14 -11.35
C PRO A 253 -10.35 11.02 -10.47
N LEU A 254 -9.80 12.17 -10.06
CA LEU A 254 -8.70 12.29 -9.10
C LEU A 254 -9.05 13.35 -8.05
N MET A 255 -8.62 13.12 -6.82
CA MET A 255 -8.77 14.07 -5.72
C MET A 255 -7.55 14.98 -5.63
N PRO A 256 -7.66 16.21 -5.07
CA PRO A 256 -6.54 17.15 -5.01
C PRO A 256 -5.28 16.65 -4.28
N ASN A 257 -5.44 15.70 -3.35
CA ASN A 257 -4.34 15.08 -2.61
C ASN A 257 -3.78 13.81 -3.28
N ILE A 258 -4.25 13.47 -4.48
CA ILE A 258 -3.75 12.35 -5.29
C ILE A 258 -2.71 12.87 -6.28
N ILE A 259 -1.51 12.30 -6.23
CA ILE A 259 -0.38 12.66 -7.10
C ILE A 259 0.00 11.43 -7.93
N PRO A 260 -0.28 11.43 -9.24
CA PRO A 260 0.21 10.40 -10.16
C PRO A 260 1.74 10.46 -10.26
N ILE A 261 2.38 9.31 -10.06
CA ILE A 261 3.83 9.11 -10.12
C ILE A 261 4.16 7.92 -11.04
N GLY A 262 3.58 7.92 -12.24
CA GLY A 262 3.89 6.96 -13.29
C GLY A 262 5.39 6.89 -13.62
N GLY A 263 5.84 5.75 -14.15
CA GLY A 263 7.23 5.58 -14.62
C GLY A 263 8.30 5.36 -13.55
N VAL A 264 7.99 5.48 -12.25
CA VAL A 264 8.95 5.22 -11.15
C VAL A 264 9.53 3.80 -11.16
N ASN A 265 8.85 2.86 -11.81
CA ASN A 265 9.28 1.47 -11.94
C ASN A 265 10.35 1.26 -13.03
N CYS A 266 10.61 2.26 -13.87
CA CYS A 266 11.48 2.17 -15.05
C CYS A 266 12.86 2.81 -14.81
N ALA A 267 13.34 2.77 -13.56
CA ALA A 267 14.62 3.40 -13.17
C ALA A 267 15.85 2.74 -13.81
N HIS A 268 15.77 1.47 -14.19
CA HIS A 268 16.86 0.70 -14.80
C HIS A 268 16.49 0.34 -16.25
N LYS A 269 17.31 0.76 -17.21
CA LYS A 269 17.24 0.38 -18.63
C LYS A 269 18.12 -0.82 -18.92
#